data_AF-A0AAD7BAB8-F1
#
_entry.id   AF-A0AAD7BAB8-F1
#
_cell.length_a   1.000
_cell.length_b   1.000
_cell.length_c   1.000
_cell.angle_alpha   90.00
_cell.angle_beta   90.00
_cell.angle_gamma   90.00
#
_symmetry.space_group_name_H-M   'P 1'
#
loop_
_entity.id
_entity.type
_entity.pdbx_description
1 polymer ?
#
loop_
_entity_poly.entity_id
_entity_poly.type
_entity_poly.pdbx_seq_one_letter_code
_entity_poly.pdbx_strand_id
1 'polypeptide(L)'
;MRAFIHDALPRIPRRAIYALLLTLDTSLTLTVQQPDESVLIFEPSPPPPPPPPPPPKKRVYLRAGSIGREGLGSVLQHFKHSIVLACALDSTLVLSESRNWDYSTSEIFNEQLNPEDYTVDVRKACRIQDHIIPHERSDFVRGLCRGDRETEEKMTRIAALMENCTSILDLEDIYEHKEQRFGEVTEDLNGCVMDWVRERLAPTPLTLPALTFPITRPIRVGIHVRWSDTAYKMPPGEFYFSMSMPNMRRILADIQRDLGPVELTIAMREADETVLTPLKEDGYTYTLLDSRDWVGDIKELSRCDVLLVGESSFAVLAHMVAPPGLTIVELTWFNHQKYSNSSGFGRNVLYYSDYSTTELRKGLGLPPVEVEAVGAEEGSLR
;
A
#
# COMPACT_ATOMS: atom_id res chain seq x y z
N MET A 1 9.55 63.21 19.32
CA MET A 1 8.20 63.56 18.81
C MET A 1 7.41 62.27 18.64
N ARG A 2 6.59 61.90 19.65
CA ARG A 2 5.10 61.88 19.65
C ARG A 2 4.53 60.90 18.60
N ALA A 3 4.02 59.70 18.93
CA ALA A 3 2.87 59.29 19.77
C ALA A 3 1.48 59.40 19.10
N PHE A 4 0.87 58.22 18.90
CA PHE A 4 -0.51 57.77 19.26
C PHE A 4 -1.74 58.33 18.53
N ILE A 5 -2.61 57.43 18.03
CA ILE A 5 -4.06 57.27 18.38
C ILE A 5 -4.50 55.80 18.15
N HIS A 6 -5.32 55.31 19.08
CA HIS A 6 -5.94 53.99 19.28
C HIS A 6 -7.31 53.83 18.57
N ASP A 7 -7.77 52.57 18.52
CA ASP A 7 -9.16 52.06 18.58
C ASP A 7 -10.23 52.41 17.52
N ALA A 8 -10.78 51.37 16.87
CA ALA A 8 -12.19 50.97 16.99
C ALA A 8 -12.54 49.68 16.19
N LEU A 9 -13.00 48.66 16.92
CA LEU A 9 -13.72 47.42 16.52
C LEU A 9 -15.10 47.71 15.86
N PRO A 10 -15.79 46.77 15.16
CA PRO A 10 -16.41 45.54 15.72
C PRO A 10 -16.29 44.29 14.80
N ARG A 11 -16.15 43.01 15.21
CA ARG A 11 -16.96 42.08 16.04
C ARG A 11 -18.46 41.93 15.68
N ILE A 12 -18.76 40.75 15.06
CA ILE A 12 -19.98 39.88 15.18
C ILE A 12 -21.17 40.25 14.26
N PRO A 13 -22.05 39.32 13.74
CA PRO A 13 -22.33 37.91 14.11
C PRO A 13 -22.49 36.84 13.01
N ARG A 14 -22.61 35.59 13.50
CA ARG A 14 -23.24 34.39 12.92
C ARG A 14 -24.70 34.61 12.48
N ARG A 15 -25.07 33.95 11.37
CA ARG A 15 -26.40 33.75 10.72
C ARG A 15 -26.64 34.61 9.47
N ALA A 16 -27.19 33.94 8.46
CA ALA A 16 -27.76 34.45 7.21
C ALA A 16 -26.82 34.59 5.99
N ILE A 17 -26.59 33.48 5.29
CA ILE A 17 -26.81 33.45 3.83
C ILE A 17 -27.60 32.17 3.54
N TYR A 18 -28.93 32.29 3.57
CA TYR A 18 -29.85 31.41 2.86
C TYR A 18 -30.31 32.19 1.63
N ALA A 19 -30.15 31.62 0.45
CA ALA A 19 -31.01 31.89 -0.70
C ALA A 19 -30.81 30.80 -1.76
N LEU A 20 -31.58 29.72 -1.66
CA LEU A 20 -32.24 29.15 -2.84
C LEU A 20 -33.49 28.38 -2.38
N LEU A 21 -34.63 29.07 -2.51
CA LEU A 21 -35.96 28.49 -2.52
C LEU A 21 -36.20 27.90 -3.91
N LEU A 22 -36.69 26.66 -3.98
CA LEU A 22 -37.72 26.29 -4.96
C LEU A 22 -38.63 25.21 -4.34
N THR A 23 -39.91 25.47 -4.55
CA THR A 23 -41.16 24.96 -3.99
C THR A 23 -41.52 23.54 -4.45
N LEU A 24 -42.28 22.80 -3.63
CA LEU A 24 -43.29 21.84 -4.12
C LEU A 24 -44.39 21.58 -3.08
N ASP A 25 -45.60 21.43 -3.63
CA ASP A 25 -46.93 21.59 -3.09
C ASP A 25 -47.36 20.56 -2.03
N THR A 26 -48.14 21.07 -1.08
CA THR A 26 -49.03 20.30 -0.21
C THR A 26 -50.35 20.03 -0.92
N SER A 27 -50.77 18.76 -1.00
CA SER A 27 -52.18 18.35 -1.05
C SER A 27 -52.29 16.84 -0.87
N LEU A 28 -52.74 16.36 0.29
CA LEU A 28 -53.36 15.04 0.36
C LEU A 28 -54.68 15.12 1.12
N THR A 29 -55.74 14.85 0.38
CA THR A 29 -57.14 14.87 0.80
C THR A 29 -57.43 13.62 1.64
N LEU A 30 -58.11 13.81 2.77
CA LEU A 30 -58.52 12.75 3.70
C LEU A 30 -59.98 12.40 3.39
N THR A 31 -60.22 11.26 2.75
CA THR A 31 -61.58 10.73 2.53
C THR A 31 -61.87 9.68 3.60
N VAL A 32 -62.76 10.01 4.52
CA VAL A 32 -63.35 9.07 5.49
C VAL A 32 -64.52 8.38 4.82
N GLN A 33 -64.46 7.06 4.69
CA GLN A 33 -65.59 6.22 4.29
C GLN A 33 -65.80 5.17 5.38
N GLN A 34 -66.99 5.18 6.00
CA GLN A 34 -67.39 4.18 7.00
C GLN A 34 -67.56 2.81 6.34
N PRO A 35 -67.27 1.70 7.05
CA PRO A 35 -67.38 0.35 6.49
C PRO A 35 -68.80 -0.21 6.68
N ASP A 36 -69.34 -0.81 5.62
CA ASP A 36 -70.41 -1.80 5.72
C ASP A 36 -69.81 -3.18 6.01
N GLU A 37 -70.49 -3.91 6.88
CA GLU A 37 -70.11 -5.19 7.46
C GLU A 37 -69.89 -6.28 6.41
N SER A 38 -68.68 -6.83 6.38
CA SER A 38 -68.43 -8.19 5.91
C SER A 38 -67.36 -8.83 6.81
N VAL A 39 -67.72 -9.95 7.42
CA VAL A 39 -66.82 -10.75 8.25
C VAL A 39 -65.80 -11.42 7.33
N LEU A 40 -64.64 -10.79 7.19
CA LEU A 40 -63.47 -11.38 6.56
C LEU A 40 -62.70 -12.19 7.61
N ILE A 41 -62.54 -13.49 7.38
CA ILE A 41 -61.63 -14.33 8.14
C ILE A 41 -60.21 -13.89 7.77
N PHE A 42 -59.53 -13.16 8.66
CA PHE A 42 -58.14 -12.77 8.50
C PHE A 42 -57.24 -13.95 8.86
N GLU A 43 -56.60 -14.56 7.87
CA GLU A 43 -55.37 -15.29 8.11
C GLU A 43 -54.31 -14.29 8.61
N PRO A 44 -53.58 -14.57 9.71
CA PRO A 44 -52.55 -13.67 10.20
C PRO A 44 -51.48 -13.52 9.12
N SER A 45 -51.31 -12.30 8.64
CA SER A 45 -50.26 -11.99 7.67
C SER A 45 -48.91 -12.40 8.25
N PRO A 46 -48.03 -13.04 7.46
CA PRO A 46 -46.67 -13.31 7.92
C PRO A 46 -46.03 -12.01 8.38
N PRO A 47 -45.21 -12.03 9.46
CA PRO A 47 -44.56 -10.83 9.96
C PRO A 47 -43.82 -10.15 8.79
N PRO A 48 -43.86 -8.82 8.70
CA PRO A 48 -43.15 -8.11 7.65
C PRO A 48 -41.69 -8.56 7.67
N PRO A 49 -41.07 -8.79 6.50
CA PRO A 49 -39.66 -9.13 6.44
C PRO A 49 -38.89 -8.06 7.24
N PRO A 50 -37.88 -8.46 8.03
CA PRO A 50 -37.07 -7.50 8.76
C PRO A 50 -36.59 -6.41 7.79
N PRO A 51 -36.64 -5.14 8.20
CA PRO A 51 -36.19 -4.06 7.34
C PRO A 51 -34.77 -4.37 6.84
N PRO A 52 -34.47 -4.13 5.55
CA PRO A 52 -33.12 -4.32 5.05
C PRO A 52 -32.16 -3.54 5.96
N PRO A 53 -30.99 -4.13 6.30
CA PRO A 53 -30.02 -3.45 7.13
C PRO A 53 -29.74 -2.07 6.51
N PRO A 54 -29.64 -1.00 7.33
CA PRO A 54 -29.34 0.32 6.83
C PRO A 54 -28.06 0.25 5.98
N PRO A 55 -27.98 1.02 4.88
CA PRO A 55 -26.78 1.05 4.06
C PRO A 55 -25.56 1.28 4.94
N PRO A 56 -24.43 0.59 4.69
CA PRO A 56 -23.20 0.83 5.43
C PRO A 56 -22.92 2.32 5.49
N LYS A 57 -22.70 2.83 6.70
CA LYS A 57 -22.46 4.26 6.90
C LYS A 57 -21.10 4.57 6.27
N LYS A 58 -21.09 5.18 5.08
CA LYS A 58 -19.85 5.66 4.44
C LYS A 58 -19.17 6.66 5.38
N ARG A 59 -18.04 6.28 5.97
CA ARG A 59 -17.20 7.13 6.81
C ARG A 59 -15.93 7.47 6.05
N VAL A 60 -15.55 8.74 6.09
CA VAL A 60 -14.30 9.22 5.47
C VAL A 60 -13.25 9.34 6.54
N TYR A 61 -12.09 8.73 6.34
CA TYR A 61 -10.92 8.91 7.19
C TYR A 61 -9.93 9.83 6.47
N LEU A 62 -9.70 11.03 6.99
CA LEU A 62 -8.86 12.04 6.35
C LEU A 62 -7.48 12.08 7.01
N ARG A 63 -6.43 11.95 6.21
CA ARG A 63 -5.02 12.00 6.63
C ARG A 63 -4.21 12.91 5.71
N ALA A 64 -3.22 13.61 6.24
CA ALA A 64 -2.26 14.33 5.40
C ALA A 64 -1.44 13.37 4.53
N GLY A 65 -1.38 13.61 3.22
CA GLY A 65 -0.68 12.77 2.24
C GLY A 65 0.86 12.80 2.27
N SER A 66 1.47 13.22 3.39
CA SER A 66 2.92 13.39 3.64
C SER A 66 3.50 14.81 3.48
N ILE A 67 4.75 14.93 3.95
CA ILE A 67 5.59 16.09 4.24
C ILE A 67 6.87 15.98 3.36
N GLY A 68 7.03 16.82 2.34
CA GLY A 68 8.36 17.08 1.74
C GLY A 68 8.75 16.30 0.46
N ARG A 69 10.07 16.05 0.32
CA ARG A 69 10.76 15.66 -0.93
C ARG A 69 11.01 14.15 -1.11
N GLU A 70 10.22 13.30 -0.45
CA GLU A 70 10.42 11.85 -0.43
C GLU A 70 9.87 11.15 -1.68
N GLY A 71 10.34 9.93 -1.98
CA GLY A 71 9.78 9.10 -3.05
C GLY A 71 8.50 8.37 -2.61
N LEU A 72 7.69 7.88 -3.55
CA LEU A 72 6.34 7.37 -3.32
C LEU A 72 6.28 6.28 -2.22
N GLY A 73 7.22 5.34 -2.24
CA GLY A 73 7.29 4.28 -1.24
C GLY A 73 7.68 4.75 0.16
N SER A 74 8.49 5.80 0.26
CA SER A 74 8.86 6.41 1.55
C SER A 74 7.66 7.16 2.13
N VAL A 75 6.94 7.89 1.27
CA VAL A 75 5.72 8.59 1.64
C VAL A 75 4.67 7.64 2.24
N LEU A 76 4.49 6.44 1.68
CA LEU A 76 3.60 5.40 2.25
C LEU A 76 3.93 5.07 3.72
N GLN A 77 5.20 5.12 4.12
CA GLN A 77 5.62 4.77 5.48
C GLN A 77 4.97 5.67 6.54
N HIS A 78 4.59 6.90 6.17
CA HIS A 78 4.06 7.94 7.06
C HIS A 78 2.56 7.84 7.36
N PHE A 79 1.82 7.00 6.63
CA PHE A 79 0.37 6.89 6.81
C PHE A 79 -0.14 5.45 6.85
N LYS A 80 0.76 4.47 7.03
CA LYS A 80 0.36 3.07 7.28
C LYS A 80 -0.53 2.91 8.51
N HIS A 81 -0.26 3.65 9.58
CA HIS A 81 -1.14 3.65 10.74
C HIS A 81 -2.56 4.08 10.37
N SER A 82 -2.69 5.15 9.58
CA SER A 82 -3.97 5.64 9.08
C SER A 82 -4.68 4.62 8.20
N ILE A 83 -3.95 3.85 7.36
CA ILE A 83 -4.53 2.76 6.57
C ILE A 83 -5.16 1.72 7.50
N VAL A 84 -4.39 1.20 8.46
CA VAL A 84 -4.87 0.15 9.37
C VAL A 84 -6.06 0.63 10.21
N LEU A 85 -6.01 1.86 10.73
CA LEU A 85 -7.11 2.44 11.50
C LEU A 85 -8.35 2.68 10.64
N ALA A 86 -8.19 3.17 9.41
CA ALA A 86 -9.30 3.35 8.49
C ALA A 86 -9.99 2.02 8.16
N CYS A 87 -9.21 0.96 7.90
CA CYS A 87 -9.74 -0.39 7.70
C CYS A 87 -10.49 -0.89 8.94
N ALA A 88 -9.92 -0.73 10.14
CA ALA A 88 -10.55 -1.19 11.38
C ALA A 88 -11.81 -0.39 11.76
N LEU A 89 -11.97 0.82 11.22
CA LEU A 89 -13.14 1.69 11.39
C LEU A 89 -14.17 1.56 10.25
N ASP A 90 -13.96 0.64 9.31
CA ASP A 90 -14.76 0.51 8.08
C ASP A 90 -14.96 1.87 7.39
N SER A 91 -13.84 2.57 7.17
CA SER A 91 -13.80 3.94 6.65
C SER A 91 -12.91 4.04 5.42
N THR A 92 -13.30 4.87 4.45
CA THR A 92 -12.48 5.17 3.28
C THR A 92 -11.36 6.13 3.64
N LEU A 93 -10.11 5.67 3.60
CA LEU A 93 -8.95 6.56 3.73
C LEU A 93 -8.83 7.47 2.51
N VAL A 94 -8.72 8.77 2.78
CA VAL A 94 -8.53 9.83 1.81
C VAL A 94 -7.33 10.65 2.24
N LEU A 95 -6.38 10.81 1.34
CA LEU A 95 -5.20 11.64 1.59
C LEU A 95 -5.50 13.08 1.19
N SER A 96 -5.29 14.05 2.09
CA SER A 96 -5.35 15.46 1.73
C SER A 96 -4.19 15.85 0.84
N GLU A 97 -4.32 16.97 0.12
CA GLU A 97 -3.34 17.44 -0.86
C GLU A 97 -1.92 17.44 -0.30
N SER A 98 -1.04 16.71 -0.99
CA SER A 98 0.40 16.72 -0.74
C SER A 98 1.10 16.58 -2.08
N ARG A 99 1.73 17.67 -2.52
CA ARG A 99 2.45 17.75 -3.78
C ARG A 99 3.95 17.84 -3.51
N ASN A 100 4.67 16.85 -4.04
CA ASN A 100 6.11 16.90 -4.20
C ASN A 100 6.44 17.53 -5.57
N TRP A 101 7.71 17.84 -5.84
CA TRP A 101 8.14 18.48 -7.09
C TRP A 101 7.86 17.61 -8.34
N ASP A 102 7.70 16.29 -8.19
CA ASP A 102 7.46 15.34 -9.30
C ASP A 102 6.06 14.72 -9.35
N TYR A 103 5.32 14.69 -8.24
CA TYR A 103 4.03 14.01 -8.17
C TYR A 103 3.20 14.49 -6.98
N SER A 104 1.90 14.21 -7.02
CA SER A 104 0.98 14.43 -5.91
C SER A 104 0.56 13.08 -5.30
N THR A 105 0.87 12.87 -4.02
CA THR A 105 0.55 11.62 -3.32
C THR A 105 -0.96 11.43 -3.25
N SER A 106 -1.70 12.51 -3.00
CA SER A 106 -3.17 12.46 -2.95
C SER A 106 -3.77 12.18 -4.32
N GLU A 107 -3.22 12.76 -5.40
CA GLU A 107 -3.70 12.45 -6.76
C GLU A 107 -3.50 10.95 -7.06
N ILE A 108 -2.32 10.40 -6.76
CA ILE A 108 -2.01 8.98 -7.01
C ILE A 108 -2.92 8.04 -6.18
N PHE A 109 -2.96 8.19 -4.86
CA PHE A 109 -3.66 7.22 -4.01
C PHE A 109 -5.17 7.44 -3.96
N ASN A 110 -5.69 8.63 -4.26
CA ASN A 110 -7.13 8.88 -4.34
C ASN A 110 -7.69 8.72 -5.76
N GLU A 111 -6.87 8.46 -6.79
CA GLU A 111 -7.30 8.39 -8.19
C GLU A 111 -8.52 7.47 -8.40
N GLN A 112 -8.55 6.35 -7.69
CA GLN A 112 -9.59 5.33 -7.81
C GLN A 112 -10.87 5.63 -7.00
N LEU A 113 -10.91 6.75 -6.27
CA LEU A 113 -12.06 7.11 -5.45
C LEU A 113 -13.07 7.94 -6.23
N ASN A 114 -14.36 7.61 -6.10
CA ASN A 114 -15.41 8.48 -6.61
C ASN A 114 -15.52 9.72 -5.71
N PRO A 115 -15.62 10.95 -6.26
CA PRO A 115 -15.80 12.17 -5.49
C PRO A 115 -16.96 12.13 -4.47
N GLU A 116 -18.03 11.41 -4.80
CA GLU A 116 -19.19 11.21 -3.94
C GLU A 116 -18.88 10.34 -2.71
N ASP A 117 -17.86 9.48 -2.79
CA ASP A 117 -17.45 8.57 -1.72
C ASP A 117 -16.60 9.24 -0.64
N TYR A 118 -16.11 10.46 -0.87
CA TYR A 118 -15.23 11.17 0.08
C TYR A 118 -15.63 12.61 0.41
N THR A 119 -16.92 12.94 0.34
CA THR A 119 -17.40 14.25 0.83
C THR A 119 -17.23 14.36 2.36
N VAL A 120 -16.37 15.28 2.80
CA VAL A 120 -16.10 15.51 4.23
C VAL A 120 -17.15 16.46 4.83
N ASP A 121 -17.95 15.95 5.77
CA ASP A 121 -18.80 16.79 6.63
C ASP A 121 -18.05 17.10 7.94
N VAL A 122 -17.52 18.32 8.03
CA VAL A 122 -16.79 18.82 9.20
C VAL A 122 -17.68 19.00 10.43
N ARG A 123 -19.01 19.07 10.28
CA ARG A 123 -19.94 19.22 11.42
C ARG A 123 -20.16 17.90 12.16
N LYS A 124 -19.86 16.78 11.49
CA LYS A 124 -19.90 15.41 12.02
C LYS A 124 -18.50 14.78 12.01
N ALA A 125 -17.48 15.62 12.21
CA ALA A 125 -16.10 15.18 12.29
C ALA A 125 -15.71 14.80 13.71
N CYS A 126 -14.96 13.71 13.84
CA CYS A 126 -14.36 13.25 15.10
C CYS A 126 -12.86 13.05 14.90
N ARG A 127 -12.07 13.28 15.95
CA ARG A 127 -10.62 13.13 15.88
C ARG A 127 -10.23 11.77 16.45
N ILE A 128 -9.42 11.01 15.72
CA ILE A 128 -8.98 9.70 16.21
C ILE A 128 -8.04 9.83 17.44
N GLN A 129 -7.30 10.93 17.53
CA GLN A 129 -6.41 11.28 18.64
C GLN A 129 -7.15 11.46 19.98
N ASP A 130 -8.45 11.76 19.94
CA ASP A 130 -9.25 11.89 21.18
C ASP A 130 -9.53 10.51 21.82
N HIS A 131 -9.22 9.41 21.10
CA HIS A 131 -9.51 8.04 21.50
C HIS A 131 -8.28 7.12 21.57
N ILE A 132 -7.20 7.45 20.86
CA ILE A 132 -5.94 6.70 20.86
C ILE A 132 -4.83 7.63 21.32
N ILE A 133 -4.15 7.25 22.41
CA ILE A 133 -3.06 8.05 22.97
C ILE A 133 -1.85 7.98 22.03
N PRO A 134 -1.20 9.10 21.66
CA PRO A 134 -0.16 9.12 20.64
C PRO A 134 0.99 8.13 20.84
N HIS A 135 1.49 7.99 22.08
CA HIS A 135 2.61 7.07 22.36
C HIS A 135 2.20 5.58 22.38
N GLU A 136 0.91 5.26 22.53
CA GLU A 136 0.39 3.89 22.45
C GLU A 136 -0.01 3.51 21.01
N ARG A 137 -0.15 4.50 20.13
CA ARG A 137 -0.74 4.32 18.79
C ARG A 137 -0.01 3.27 17.96
N SER A 138 1.32 3.27 18.00
CA SER A 138 2.12 2.32 17.22
C SER A 138 1.87 0.87 17.65
N ASP A 139 1.84 0.61 18.96
CA ASP A 139 1.59 -0.73 19.50
C ASP A 139 0.13 -1.14 19.28
N PHE A 140 -0.80 -0.20 19.45
CA PHE A 140 -2.21 -0.40 19.15
C PHE A 140 -2.42 -0.79 17.68
N VAL A 141 -1.83 -0.07 16.74
CA VAL A 141 -1.93 -0.39 15.31
C VAL A 141 -1.28 -1.74 14.98
N ARG A 142 -0.11 -2.05 15.56
CA ARG A 142 0.52 -3.36 15.40
C ARG A 142 -0.36 -4.48 15.93
N GLY A 143 -1.06 -4.25 17.05
CA GLY A 143 -2.00 -5.22 17.60
C GLY A 143 -3.20 -5.45 16.68
N LEU A 144 -3.77 -4.38 16.09
CA LEU A 144 -4.81 -4.51 15.07
C LEU A 144 -4.32 -5.32 13.87
N CYS A 145 -3.09 -5.05 13.43
CA CYS A 145 -2.50 -5.74 12.31
C CYS A 145 -2.31 -7.26 12.55
N ARG A 146 -2.09 -7.65 13.79
CA ARG A 146 -1.91 -9.05 14.20
C ARG A 146 -3.24 -9.76 14.49
N GLY A 147 -4.35 -9.04 14.53
CA GLY A 147 -5.64 -9.57 14.97
C GLY A 147 -5.70 -9.81 16.48
N ASP A 148 -5.02 -8.96 17.27
CA ASP A 148 -5.01 -9.09 18.72
C ASP A 148 -6.40 -8.77 19.29
N ARG A 149 -7.07 -9.78 19.85
CA ARG A 149 -8.47 -9.68 20.33
C ARG A 149 -8.74 -8.50 21.27
N GLU A 150 -7.85 -8.22 22.22
CA GLU A 150 -8.02 -7.08 23.16
C GLU A 150 -8.00 -5.74 22.42
N THR A 151 -7.11 -5.63 21.44
CA THR A 151 -6.96 -4.45 20.60
C THR A 151 -8.18 -4.27 19.70
N GLU A 152 -8.70 -5.33 19.10
CA GLU A 152 -9.95 -5.32 18.31
C GLU A 152 -11.17 -4.93 19.17
N GLU A 153 -11.26 -5.44 20.41
CA GLU A 153 -12.30 -5.07 21.36
C GLU A 153 -12.21 -3.59 21.75
N LYS A 154 -10.99 -3.06 21.97
CA LYS A 154 -10.76 -1.62 22.22
C LYS A 154 -11.16 -0.80 20.99
N MET A 155 -10.82 -1.24 19.79
CA MET A 155 -11.20 -0.58 18.54
C MET A 155 -12.71 -0.57 18.31
N THR A 156 -13.41 -1.67 18.63
CA THR A 156 -14.87 -1.74 18.59
C THR A 156 -15.51 -0.71 19.52
N ARG A 157 -14.97 -0.53 20.74
CA ARG A 157 -15.43 0.51 21.67
C ARG A 157 -15.20 1.92 21.12
N ILE A 158 -14.04 2.16 20.51
CA ILE A 158 -13.73 3.45 19.86
C ILE A 158 -14.71 3.71 18.69
N ALA A 159 -14.98 2.70 17.86
CA ALA A 159 -15.91 2.81 16.74
C ALA A 159 -17.34 3.16 17.19
N ALA A 160 -17.78 2.65 18.35
CA ALA A 160 -19.05 2.98 18.98
C ALA A 160 -19.10 4.42 19.51
N LEU A 161 -18.01 4.91 20.12
CA LEU A 161 -17.90 6.33 20.54
C LEU A 161 -17.97 7.28 19.34
N MET A 162 -17.55 6.81 18.17
CA MET A 162 -17.53 7.56 16.92
C MET A 162 -18.74 7.27 16.01
N GLU A 163 -19.78 6.60 16.51
CA GLU A 163 -20.91 6.14 15.68
C GLU A 163 -21.63 7.28 14.96
N ASN A 164 -21.70 8.46 15.57
CA ASN A 164 -22.36 9.63 15.00
C ASN A 164 -21.50 10.39 13.97
N CYS A 165 -20.21 10.09 13.90
CA CYS A 165 -19.27 10.76 13.00
C CYS A 165 -19.40 10.22 11.58
N THR A 166 -19.36 11.11 10.59
CA THR A 166 -19.25 10.74 9.15
C THR A 166 -17.85 11.02 8.62
N SER A 167 -17.09 11.85 9.32
CA SER A 167 -15.70 12.18 9.00
C SER A 167 -14.82 11.88 10.21
N ILE A 168 -13.68 11.25 9.97
CA ILE A 168 -12.67 10.94 10.97
C ILE A 168 -11.42 11.70 10.56
N LEU A 169 -10.94 12.57 11.42
CA LEU A 169 -9.76 13.39 11.18
C LEU A 169 -8.57 12.75 11.88
N ASP A 170 -7.55 12.43 11.10
CA ASP A 170 -6.26 11.96 11.59
C ASP A 170 -5.23 13.07 11.49
N LEU A 171 -5.29 13.93 12.51
CA LEU A 171 -4.48 15.12 12.65
C LEU A 171 -3.14 14.84 13.32
N GLU A 172 -2.56 13.65 13.10
CA GLU A 172 -1.22 13.33 13.58
C GLU A 172 -0.20 14.16 12.77
N ASP A 173 -0.18 15.48 12.99
CA ASP A 173 0.77 16.40 12.38
C ASP A 173 2.17 16.02 12.84
N ILE A 174 3.13 15.82 11.94
CA ILE A 174 3.92 16.94 11.39
C ILE A 174 4.39 17.87 12.51
N TYR A 175 4.90 17.30 13.62
CA TYR A 175 5.70 18.08 14.56
C TYR A 175 7.04 18.38 13.89
N GLU A 176 7.08 19.49 13.13
CA GLU A 176 8.30 20.26 12.85
C GLU A 176 8.80 20.95 14.13
N HIS A 177 9.03 20.21 15.22
CA HIS A 177 9.97 20.72 16.20
C HIS A 177 11.36 20.58 15.55
N LYS A 178 11.99 21.74 15.31
CA LYS A 178 13.26 21.95 14.58
C LYS A 178 14.44 21.03 14.94
N GLU A 179 14.29 20.16 15.93
CA GLU A 179 15.34 19.27 16.42
C GLU A 179 14.92 17.79 16.49
N GLN A 180 13.65 17.43 16.24
CA GLN A 180 13.18 16.04 16.31
C GLN A 180 12.12 15.74 15.23
N ARG A 181 12.57 15.17 14.10
CA ARG A 181 11.71 14.64 13.05
C ARG A 181 11.08 13.31 13.50
N PHE A 182 10.09 13.34 14.39
CA PHE A 182 9.28 12.16 14.66
C PHE A 182 7.99 12.21 13.84
N GLY A 183 8.13 12.07 12.51
CA GLY A 183 7.00 11.59 11.71
C GLY A 183 6.79 10.10 12.00
N GLU A 184 5.54 9.62 11.91
CA GLU A 184 5.21 8.20 12.05
C GLU A 184 5.83 7.36 10.91
N VAL A 185 7.13 7.08 10.93
CA VAL A 185 7.76 6.20 9.91
C VAL A 185 7.62 4.75 10.35
N THR A 186 6.78 3.99 9.65
CA THR A 186 6.47 2.61 10.04
C THR A 186 6.84 1.61 8.96
N GLU A 187 7.93 0.89 9.13
CA GLU A 187 8.49 0.02 8.08
C GLU A 187 7.93 -1.42 8.11
N ASP A 188 7.35 -1.86 9.23
CA ASP A 188 6.98 -3.26 9.51
C ASP A 188 5.53 -3.66 9.19
N LEU A 189 4.69 -2.71 8.76
CA LEU A 189 3.27 -2.96 8.48
C LEU A 189 2.95 -3.26 7.01
N ASN A 190 3.94 -3.58 6.16
CA ASN A 190 3.68 -3.80 4.73
C ASN A 190 2.63 -4.89 4.49
N GLY A 191 2.75 -6.05 5.14
CA GLY A 191 1.75 -7.12 5.04
C GLY A 191 0.32 -6.69 5.36
N CYS A 192 0.17 -5.77 6.33
CA CYS A 192 -1.14 -5.26 6.75
C CYS A 192 -1.84 -4.41 5.71
N VAL A 193 -1.05 -3.60 5.00
CA VAL A 193 -1.57 -2.54 4.12
C VAL A 193 -1.53 -2.94 2.66
N MET A 194 -1.07 -4.15 2.34
CA MET A 194 -0.93 -4.64 0.96
C MET A 194 -2.23 -4.54 0.17
N ASP A 195 -3.36 -4.93 0.76
CA ASP A 195 -4.67 -4.93 0.10
C ASP A 195 -5.06 -3.52 -0.31
N TRP A 196 -4.94 -2.58 0.62
CA TRP A 196 -5.19 -1.16 0.36
C TRP A 196 -4.25 -0.60 -0.70
N VAL A 197 -2.95 -0.92 -0.62
CA VAL A 197 -1.97 -0.46 -1.63
C VAL A 197 -2.28 -1.01 -3.01
N ARG A 198 -2.70 -2.28 -3.12
CA ARG A 198 -3.09 -2.90 -4.38
C ARG A 198 -4.38 -2.30 -4.93
N GLU A 199 -5.40 -2.10 -4.10
CA GLU A 199 -6.62 -1.40 -4.47
C GLU A 199 -6.31 -0.02 -5.09
N ARG A 200 -5.41 0.75 -4.46
CA ARG A 200 -5.10 2.11 -4.92
C ARG A 200 -4.14 2.18 -6.09
N LEU A 201 -3.09 1.38 -6.09
CA LEU A 201 -2.05 1.46 -7.13
C LEU A 201 -2.29 0.50 -8.29
N ALA A 202 -2.90 -0.66 -8.07
CA ALA A 202 -3.11 -1.71 -9.07
C ALA A 202 -4.53 -2.33 -8.96
N PRO A 203 -5.60 -1.52 -9.14
CA PRO A 203 -6.99 -1.97 -8.94
C PRO A 203 -7.39 -3.15 -9.83
N THR A 204 -6.83 -3.21 -11.04
CA THR A 204 -6.87 -4.41 -11.88
C THR A 204 -5.72 -5.32 -11.46
N PRO A 205 -6.02 -6.54 -10.94
CA PRO A 205 -4.97 -7.46 -10.52
C PRO A 205 -3.96 -7.69 -11.64
N LEU A 206 -2.69 -7.48 -11.32
CA LEU A 206 -1.60 -7.90 -12.20
C LEU A 206 -1.62 -9.42 -12.29
N THR A 207 -1.36 -9.97 -13.47
CA THR A 207 -1.29 -11.42 -13.69
C THR A 207 -0.02 -11.76 -14.45
N LEU A 208 0.65 -12.84 -14.06
CA LEU A 208 1.75 -13.42 -14.84
C LEU A 208 1.28 -14.71 -15.50
N PRO A 209 1.77 -15.00 -16.72
CA PRO A 209 1.68 -16.35 -17.25
C PRO A 209 2.39 -17.31 -16.30
N ALA A 210 1.69 -18.35 -15.84
CA ALA A 210 2.27 -19.35 -14.96
C ALA A 210 3.55 -19.95 -15.56
N LEU A 211 4.57 -20.14 -14.73
CA LEU A 211 5.75 -20.90 -15.13
C LEU A 211 5.37 -22.38 -15.12
N THR A 212 5.47 -23.01 -16.29
CA THR A 212 5.27 -24.46 -16.43
C THR A 212 6.61 -25.12 -16.71
N PHE A 213 6.76 -26.37 -16.29
CA PHE A 213 7.94 -27.16 -16.60
C PHE A 213 7.60 -28.14 -17.74
N PRO A 214 8.40 -28.21 -18.82
CA PRO A 214 9.62 -27.43 -19.08
C PRO A 214 9.32 -25.95 -19.36
N ILE A 215 10.25 -25.06 -19.00
CA ILE A 215 10.11 -23.61 -19.23
C ILE A 215 10.24 -23.34 -20.73
N THR A 216 9.21 -22.72 -21.33
CA THR A 216 9.13 -22.48 -22.78
C THR A 216 9.31 -21.00 -23.18
N ARG A 217 9.40 -20.10 -22.20
CA ARG A 217 9.58 -18.65 -22.41
C ARG A 217 10.72 -18.12 -21.55
N PRO A 218 11.32 -16.96 -21.90
CA PRO A 218 12.27 -16.31 -21.02
C PRO A 218 11.70 -16.05 -19.62
N ILE A 219 12.55 -16.17 -18.60
CA ILE A 219 12.27 -15.76 -17.23
C ILE A 219 12.43 -14.26 -17.14
N ARG A 220 11.37 -13.56 -16.76
CA ARG A 220 11.38 -12.10 -16.58
C ARG A 220 11.94 -11.78 -15.21
N VAL A 221 13.07 -11.09 -15.17
CA VAL A 221 13.74 -10.68 -13.94
C VAL A 221 13.67 -9.16 -13.84
N GLY A 222 13.12 -8.68 -12.73
CA GLY A 222 13.03 -7.27 -12.42
C GLY A 222 14.09 -6.89 -11.39
N ILE A 223 14.84 -5.84 -11.65
CA ILE A 223 15.85 -5.29 -10.74
C ILE A 223 15.44 -3.88 -10.36
N HIS A 224 15.56 -3.55 -9.08
CA HIS A 224 15.50 -2.15 -8.65
C HIS A 224 16.84 -1.70 -8.09
N VAL A 225 17.39 -0.62 -8.65
CA VAL A 225 18.59 0.06 -8.16
C VAL A 225 18.22 1.47 -7.70
N ARG A 226 18.38 1.74 -6.40
CA ARG A 226 18.34 3.10 -5.87
C ARG A 226 19.67 3.80 -6.21
N TRP A 227 19.61 4.71 -7.17
CA TRP A 227 20.78 5.44 -7.66
C TRP A 227 20.70 6.92 -7.31
N SER A 228 20.30 7.79 -8.25
CA SER A 228 20.04 9.23 -8.12
C SER A 228 20.55 9.89 -6.82
N ASP A 229 19.70 10.04 -5.80
CA ASP A 229 19.97 10.74 -4.54
C ASP A 229 21.02 10.09 -3.63
N THR A 230 21.48 8.90 -3.99
CA THR A 230 22.41 8.06 -3.22
C THR A 230 23.69 7.70 -3.97
N ALA A 231 23.82 8.06 -5.25
CA ALA A 231 24.98 7.71 -6.07
C ALA A 231 26.33 8.12 -5.43
N TYR A 232 26.37 9.27 -4.75
CA TYR A 232 27.57 9.79 -4.09
C TYR A 232 27.90 9.14 -2.72
N LYS A 233 27.02 8.27 -2.21
CA LYS A 233 27.13 7.73 -0.83
C LYS A 233 27.76 6.35 -0.77
N MET A 234 27.87 5.66 -1.90
CA MET A 234 28.22 4.24 -1.93
C MET A 234 29.54 3.99 -2.65
N PRO A 235 30.32 2.98 -2.22
CA PRO A 235 31.42 2.45 -3.02
C PRO A 235 30.95 1.94 -4.39
N PRO A 236 31.84 1.85 -5.40
CA PRO A 236 31.50 1.28 -6.70
C PRO A 236 30.93 -0.15 -6.57
N GLY A 237 29.80 -0.41 -7.23
CA GLY A 237 29.13 -1.72 -7.22
C GLY A 237 28.24 -1.99 -5.99
N GLU A 238 28.22 -1.08 -5.03
CA GLU A 238 27.28 -1.07 -3.91
C GLU A 238 26.19 -0.03 -4.13
N PHE A 239 24.99 -0.33 -3.65
CA PHE A 239 23.81 0.50 -3.88
C PHE A 239 23.03 0.63 -2.58
N TYR A 240 22.65 1.87 -2.24
CA TYR A 240 22.00 2.15 -0.96
C TYR A 240 20.62 1.47 -0.92
N PHE A 241 20.41 0.55 0.02
CA PHE A 241 19.18 -0.25 0.12
C PHE A 241 18.77 -0.97 -1.18
N SER A 242 19.73 -1.38 -2.01
CA SER A 242 19.47 -2.23 -3.18
C SER A 242 20.42 -3.42 -3.18
N MET A 243 20.11 -4.44 -3.97
CA MET A 243 20.97 -5.62 -4.11
C MET A 243 22.29 -5.23 -4.79
N SER A 244 23.41 -5.71 -4.29
CA SER A 244 24.74 -5.43 -4.82
C SER A 244 24.96 -6.07 -6.19
N MET A 245 25.82 -5.45 -7.01
CA MET A 245 26.10 -5.94 -8.36
C MET A 245 26.62 -7.40 -8.39
N PRO A 246 27.55 -7.83 -7.50
CA PRO A 246 28.01 -9.21 -7.47
C PRO A 246 26.88 -10.23 -7.22
N ASN A 247 25.95 -9.90 -6.32
CA ASN A 247 24.84 -10.79 -5.97
C ASN A 247 23.81 -10.86 -7.09
N MET A 248 23.47 -9.72 -7.72
CA MET A 248 22.59 -9.68 -8.89
C MET A 248 23.14 -10.55 -10.02
N ARG A 249 24.41 -10.39 -10.38
CA ARG A 249 25.06 -11.15 -11.46
C ARG A 249 25.09 -12.65 -11.16
N ARG A 250 25.37 -13.04 -9.91
CA ARG A 250 25.32 -14.45 -9.50
C ARG A 250 23.93 -15.06 -9.73
N ILE A 251 22.87 -14.40 -9.26
CA ILE A 251 21.51 -14.91 -9.37
C ILE A 251 21.07 -14.98 -10.84
N LEU A 252 21.38 -13.95 -11.64
CA LEU A 252 21.06 -13.94 -13.07
C LEU A 252 21.77 -15.08 -13.82
N ALA A 253 23.03 -15.37 -13.48
CA ALA A 253 23.77 -16.49 -14.06
C ALA A 253 23.15 -17.84 -13.66
N ASP A 254 22.75 -18.00 -12.40
CA ASP A 254 22.07 -19.20 -11.91
C ASP A 254 20.71 -19.41 -12.60
N ILE A 255 19.90 -18.36 -12.78
CA ILE A 255 18.64 -18.42 -13.56
C ILE A 255 18.93 -18.81 -15.01
N GLN A 256 19.89 -18.16 -15.66
CA GLN A 256 20.23 -18.42 -17.06
C GLN A 256 20.66 -19.88 -17.27
N ARG A 257 21.46 -20.42 -16.34
CA ARG A 257 21.96 -21.79 -16.38
C ARG A 257 20.85 -22.82 -16.13
N ASP A 258 20.01 -22.61 -15.11
CA ASP A 258 19.12 -23.66 -14.60
C ASP A 258 17.69 -23.58 -15.16
N LEU A 259 17.26 -22.39 -15.59
CA LEU A 259 15.89 -22.08 -16.00
C LEU A 259 15.78 -21.64 -17.48
N GLY A 260 16.89 -21.24 -18.10
CA GLY A 260 16.94 -20.81 -19.50
C GLY A 260 17.01 -19.28 -19.67
N PRO A 261 16.67 -18.75 -20.85
CA PRO A 261 16.87 -17.33 -21.19
C PRO A 261 16.25 -16.35 -20.19
N VAL A 262 16.94 -15.24 -19.93
CA VAL A 262 16.47 -14.15 -19.07
C VAL A 262 16.04 -12.94 -19.89
N GLU A 263 14.90 -12.36 -19.55
CA GLU A 263 14.47 -11.02 -20.00
C GLU A 263 14.56 -10.06 -18.81
N LEU A 264 15.39 -9.02 -18.93
CA LEU A 264 15.71 -8.14 -17.82
C LEU A 264 14.89 -6.84 -17.87
N THR A 265 14.37 -6.42 -16.73
CA THR A 265 13.73 -5.11 -16.54
C THR A 265 14.39 -4.41 -15.36
N ILE A 266 14.87 -3.18 -15.54
CA ILE A 266 15.63 -2.46 -14.52
C ILE A 266 14.90 -1.15 -14.21
N ALA A 267 14.45 -0.99 -12.97
CA ALA A 267 13.99 0.29 -12.44
C ALA A 267 15.16 1.02 -11.79
N MET A 268 15.54 2.16 -12.35
CA MET A 268 16.61 3.00 -11.83
C MET A 268 16.35 4.44 -12.24
N ARG A 269 16.05 5.29 -11.27
CA ARG A 269 15.85 6.73 -11.49
C ARG A 269 17.17 7.41 -11.83
N GLU A 270 17.14 8.29 -12.84
CA GLU A 270 18.31 9.00 -13.37
C GLU A 270 19.40 8.00 -13.74
N ALA A 271 19.04 7.12 -14.67
CA ALA A 271 19.84 5.96 -15.01
C ALA A 271 21.27 6.32 -15.42
N ASP A 272 22.23 5.53 -14.93
CA ASP A 272 23.66 5.76 -15.12
C ASP A 272 24.32 4.56 -15.80
N GLU A 273 25.03 4.82 -16.90
CA GLU A 273 25.71 3.80 -17.68
C GLU A 273 26.83 3.10 -16.90
N THR A 274 27.41 3.72 -15.88
CA THR A 274 28.41 3.07 -15.02
C THR A 274 27.83 1.91 -14.22
N VAL A 275 26.52 1.96 -13.91
CA VAL A 275 25.78 0.89 -13.24
C VAL A 275 25.31 -0.17 -14.24
N LEU A 276 24.91 0.25 -15.45
CA LEU A 276 24.31 -0.61 -16.46
C LEU A 276 25.33 -1.37 -17.32
N THR A 277 26.50 -0.78 -17.55
CA THR A 277 27.56 -1.35 -18.40
C THR A 277 27.95 -2.77 -18.00
N PRO A 278 28.20 -3.10 -16.71
CA PRO A 278 28.54 -4.48 -16.33
C PRO A 278 27.49 -5.51 -16.74
N LEU A 279 26.19 -5.16 -16.71
CA LEU A 279 25.12 -6.07 -17.12
C LEU A 279 25.07 -6.23 -18.65
N LYS A 280 25.37 -5.16 -19.41
CA LYS A 280 25.50 -5.24 -20.88
C LYS A 280 26.70 -6.09 -21.29
N GLU A 281 27.83 -5.94 -20.59
CA GLU A 281 29.05 -6.71 -20.84
C GLU A 281 28.86 -8.21 -20.57
N ASP A 282 27.97 -8.57 -19.64
CA ASP A 282 27.52 -9.94 -19.40
C ASP A 282 26.54 -10.48 -20.46
N GLY A 283 26.18 -9.65 -21.45
CA GLY A 283 25.30 -10.03 -22.55
C GLY A 283 23.80 -9.87 -22.28
N TYR A 284 23.40 -9.22 -21.19
CA TYR A 284 22.00 -8.95 -20.92
C TYR A 284 21.50 -7.75 -21.72
N THR A 285 20.37 -7.92 -22.40
CA THR A 285 19.53 -6.82 -22.86
C THR A 285 18.49 -6.52 -21.78
N TYR A 286 18.10 -5.25 -21.64
CA TYR A 286 17.13 -4.85 -20.61
C TYR A 286 16.16 -3.76 -21.08
N THR A 287 14.99 -3.78 -20.47
CA THR A 287 14.03 -2.67 -20.48
C THR A 287 14.34 -1.76 -19.29
N LEU A 288 14.56 -0.47 -19.54
CA LEU A 288 14.82 0.51 -18.48
C LEU A 288 13.53 1.22 -18.08
N LEU A 289 13.24 1.26 -16.78
CA LEU A 289 12.13 1.98 -16.18
C LEU A 289 12.68 3.22 -15.46
N ASP A 290 12.63 4.36 -16.17
CA ASP A 290 12.98 5.70 -15.70
C ASP A 290 12.07 6.73 -16.40
N SER A 291 10.77 6.41 -16.45
CA SER A 291 9.80 7.13 -17.31
C SER A 291 9.23 8.38 -16.66
N ARG A 292 9.45 8.56 -15.34
CA ARG A 292 8.76 9.50 -14.44
C ARG A 292 7.27 9.21 -14.22
N ASP A 293 6.70 8.20 -14.86
CA ASP A 293 5.45 7.60 -14.42
C ASP A 293 5.75 6.58 -13.32
N TRP A 294 5.82 7.06 -12.08
CA TRP A 294 6.20 6.23 -10.93
C TRP A 294 5.27 5.02 -10.73
N VAL A 295 3.96 5.19 -11.01
CA VAL A 295 2.99 4.12 -10.86
C VAL A 295 3.12 3.12 -12.00
N GLY A 296 3.30 3.61 -13.24
CA GLY A 296 3.60 2.78 -14.40
C GLY A 296 4.87 1.95 -14.22
N ASP A 297 5.97 2.58 -13.80
CA ASP A 297 7.25 1.91 -13.56
C ASP A 297 7.15 0.87 -12.43
N ILE A 298 6.44 1.17 -11.34
CA ILE A 298 6.16 0.19 -10.27
C ILE A 298 5.38 -1.01 -10.83
N LYS A 299 4.31 -0.77 -11.61
CA LYS A 299 3.50 -1.85 -12.20
C LYS A 299 4.33 -2.71 -13.15
N GLU A 300 5.16 -2.10 -13.97
CA GLU A 300 5.96 -2.82 -14.96
C GLU A 300 7.05 -3.64 -14.29
N LEU A 301 7.77 -3.07 -13.32
CA LEU A 301 8.73 -3.84 -12.51
C LEU A 301 8.05 -5.03 -11.83
N SER A 302 6.84 -4.81 -11.28
CA SER A 302 6.06 -5.83 -10.58
C SER A 302 5.61 -6.99 -11.48
N ARG A 303 5.62 -6.82 -12.82
CA ARG A 303 5.27 -7.87 -13.78
C ARG A 303 6.42 -8.85 -14.09
N CYS A 304 7.44 -8.90 -13.25
CA CYS A 304 8.53 -9.87 -13.38
C CYS A 304 8.27 -11.14 -12.57
N ASP A 305 8.71 -12.28 -13.09
CA ASP A 305 8.58 -13.58 -12.40
C ASP A 305 9.46 -13.61 -11.14
N VAL A 306 10.66 -13.02 -11.25
CA VAL A 306 11.61 -12.81 -10.14
C VAL A 306 11.87 -11.32 -9.97
N LEU A 307 11.79 -10.80 -8.74
CA LEU A 307 12.35 -9.50 -8.38
C LEU A 307 13.67 -9.67 -7.62
N LEU A 308 14.69 -8.91 -7.99
CA LEU A 308 15.95 -8.78 -7.27
C LEU A 308 16.03 -7.37 -6.67
N VAL A 309 15.91 -7.28 -5.35
CA VAL A 309 15.67 -6.01 -4.67
C VAL A 309 16.43 -5.91 -3.34
N GLY A 310 16.51 -4.69 -2.82
CA GLY A 310 16.90 -4.43 -1.43
C GLY A 310 15.79 -3.76 -0.63
N GLU A 311 16.16 -3.01 0.41
CA GLU A 311 15.24 -2.38 1.38
C GLU A 311 14.65 -1.02 0.91
N SER A 312 14.90 -0.61 -0.34
CA SER A 312 14.33 0.60 -0.91
C SER A 312 12.81 0.55 -0.89
N SER A 313 12.17 1.63 -0.42
CA SER A 313 10.72 1.69 -0.33
C SER A 313 10.02 1.63 -1.69
N PHE A 314 10.68 2.01 -2.79
CA PHE A 314 10.16 1.80 -4.15
C PHE A 314 10.09 0.30 -4.49
N ALA A 315 11.14 -0.44 -4.16
CA ALA A 315 11.19 -1.88 -4.40
C ALA A 315 10.15 -2.64 -3.56
N VAL A 316 9.93 -2.18 -2.32
CA VAL A 316 8.87 -2.71 -1.45
C VAL A 316 7.49 -2.47 -2.05
N LEU A 317 7.22 -1.27 -2.61
CA LEU A 317 5.95 -1.03 -3.31
C LEU A 317 5.74 -1.97 -4.49
N ALA A 318 6.78 -2.16 -5.32
CA ALA A 318 6.72 -3.11 -6.43
C ALA A 318 6.46 -4.54 -5.92
N HIS A 319 7.12 -4.95 -4.85
CA HIS A 319 6.83 -6.24 -4.20
C HIS A 319 5.37 -6.34 -3.73
N MET A 320 4.83 -5.31 -3.09
CA MET A 320 3.48 -5.30 -2.53
C MET A 320 2.38 -5.39 -3.58
N VAL A 321 2.58 -4.82 -4.78
CA VAL A 321 1.60 -4.90 -5.87
C VAL A 321 1.83 -6.07 -6.81
N ALA A 322 2.98 -6.75 -6.70
CA ALA A 322 3.32 -7.83 -7.59
C ALA A 322 2.45 -9.08 -7.40
N PRO A 323 2.06 -9.74 -8.50
CA PRO A 323 1.35 -11.02 -8.49
C PRO A 323 2.21 -12.17 -7.93
N PRO A 324 1.64 -13.39 -7.79
CA PRO A 324 2.39 -14.59 -7.43
C PRO A 324 3.69 -14.73 -8.22
N GLY A 325 4.76 -15.12 -7.54
CA GLY A 325 6.12 -15.18 -8.08
C GLY A 325 7.16 -15.17 -6.97
N LEU A 326 8.39 -14.75 -7.28
CA LEU A 326 9.49 -14.72 -6.30
C LEU A 326 10.07 -13.31 -6.16
N THR A 327 10.35 -12.90 -4.93
CA THR A 327 11.15 -11.70 -4.61
C THR A 327 12.37 -12.16 -3.83
N ILE A 328 13.56 -11.92 -4.37
CA ILE A 328 14.84 -12.17 -3.70
C ILE A 328 15.37 -10.86 -3.14
N VAL A 329 15.58 -10.82 -1.84
CA VAL A 329 15.91 -9.61 -1.10
C VAL A 329 17.32 -9.69 -0.53
N GLU A 330 18.17 -8.74 -0.89
CA GLU A 330 19.42 -8.49 -0.17
C GLU A 330 19.18 -7.43 0.91
N LEU A 331 19.43 -7.81 2.16
CA LEU A 331 19.37 -6.91 3.30
C LEU A 331 20.77 -6.39 3.56
N THR A 332 20.90 -5.09 3.79
CA THR A 332 22.23 -4.51 3.99
C THR A 332 22.57 -4.55 5.48
N TRP A 333 21.81 -3.90 6.37
CA TRP A 333 22.26 -3.79 7.78
C TRP A 333 21.17 -3.59 8.85
N PHE A 334 19.94 -3.14 8.55
CA PHE A 334 19.09 -2.57 9.60
C PHE A 334 17.60 -2.95 9.64
N ASN A 335 16.98 -3.51 8.58
CA ASN A 335 15.54 -3.71 8.67
C ASN A 335 14.92 -4.90 7.91
N HIS A 336 15.02 -6.09 8.51
CA HIS A 336 14.27 -7.28 8.11
C HIS A 336 12.75 -7.05 8.04
N GLN A 337 12.22 -6.02 8.70
CA GLN A 337 10.80 -5.89 8.96
C GLN A 337 9.99 -5.56 7.70
N LYS A 338 10.58 -4.90 6.69
CA LYS A 338 9.84 -4.49 5.47
C LYS A 338 9.26 -5.67 4.69
N TYR A 339 9.89 -6.83 4.74
CA TYR A 339 9.45 -8.02 3.99
C TYR A 339 8.92 -9.16 4.89
N SER A 340 9.04 -9.01 6.21
CA SER A 340 8.79 -10.08 7.19
C SER A 340 7.34 -10.60 7.23
N ASN A 341 6.37 -9.79 6.80
CA ASN A 341 4.95 -10.13 6.75
C ASN A 341 4.32 -9.91 5.36
N SER A 342 5.12 -9.71 4.31
CA SER A 342 4.62 -9.30 2.99
C SER A 342 4.55 -10.44 1.96
N SER A 343 4.70 -11.70 2.38
CA SER A 343 4.54 -12.88 1.51
C SER A 343 3.08 -13.20 1.15
N GLY A 344 2.16 -12.24 1.34
CA GLY A 344 0.75 -12.38 0.96
C GLY A 344 0.58 -12.55 -0.55
N PHE A 345 -0.60 -13.02 -0.96
CA PHE A 345 -1.01 -13.12 -2.37
C PHE A 345 -0.14 -14.04 -3.24
N GLY A 346 0.50 -15.05 -2.64
CA GLY A 346 1.23 -16.09 -3.36
C GLY A 346 2.58 -15.64 -3.91
N ARG A 347 3.11 -14.50 -3.47
CA ARG A 347 4.46 -14.06 -3.82
C ARG A 347 5.45 -14.42 -2.71
N ASN A 348 6.37 -15.31 -3.05
CA ASN A 348 7.39 -15.79 -2.12
C ASN A 348 8.47 -14.72 -1.92
N VAL A 349 8.98 -14.63 -0.69
CA VAL A 349 10.14 -13.82 -0.33
C VAL A 349 11.28 -14.78 0.02
N LEU A 350 12.43 -14.60 -0.63
CA LEU A 350 13.67 -15.32 -0.34
C LEU A 350 14.75 -14.32 0.03
N TYR A 351 15.30 -14.41 1.23
CA TYR A 351 16.44 -13.58 1.61
C TYR A 351 17.71 -14.11 0.95
N TYR A 352 18.56 -13.21 0.46
CA TYR A 352 19.80 -13.57 -0.22
C TYR A 352 20.74 -14.38 0.68
N SER A 353 20.72 -14.16 1.99
CA SER A 353 21.46 -14.95 2.99
C SER A 353 21.14 -16.45 2.93
N ASP A 354 19.93 -16.80 2.52
CA ASP A 354 19.43 -18.17 2.42
C ASP A 354 19.35 -18.65 0.95
N TYR A 355 19.88 -17.87 0.02
CA TYR A 355 19.76 -18.14 -1.41
C TYR A 355 20.54 -19.40 -1.84
N SER A 356 19.84 -20.26 -2.57
CA SER A 356 20.42 -21.34 -3.36
C SER A 356 19.57 -21.57 -4.61
N THR A 357 20.10 -22.31 -5.59
CA THR A 357 19.35 -22.71 -6.79
C THR A 357 18.14 -23.61 -6.45
N THR A 358 18.22 -24.36 -5.34
CA THR A 358 17.12 -25.16 -4.82
C THR A 358 15.99 -24.26 -4.30
N GLU A 359 16.32 -23.26 -3.47
CA GLU A 359 15.34 -22.31 -2.96
C GLU A 359 14.78 -21.39 -4.05
N LEU A 360 15.57 -21.05 -5.09
CA LEU A 360 15.10 -20.38 -6.29
C LEU A 360 13.98 -21.17 -6.97
N ARG A 361 14.20 -22.46 -7.25
CA ARG A 361 13.20 -23.33 -7.91
C ARG A 361 11.96 -23.52 -7.06
N LYS A 362 12.14 -23.78 -5.76
CA LYS A 362 11.05 -23.89 -4.79
C LYS A 362 10.22 -22.61 -4.71
N GLY A 363 10.88 -21.44 -4.65
CA GLY A 363 10.22 -20.14 -4.64
C GLY A 363 9.43 -19.82 -5.91
N LEU A 364 9.80 -20.42 -7.05
CA LEU A 364 9.07 -20.34 -8.31
C LEU A 364 8.02 -21.45 -8.50
N GLY A 365 7.87 -22.36 -7.53
CA GLY A 365 6.95 -23.51 -7.65
C GLY A 365 7.39 -24.53 -8.70
N LEU A 366 8.69 -24.60 -9.01
CA LEU A 366 9.26 -25.52 -9.98
C LEU A 366 9.72 -26.82 -9.29
N PRO A 367 9.71 -27.96 -10.01
CA PRO A 367 10.19 -29.23 -9.44
C PRO A 367 11.67 -29.12 -9.04
N PRO A 368 12.11 -29.87 -8.01
CA PRO A 368 13.52 -29.91 -7.61
C PRO A 368 14.40 -30.39 -8.77
N VAL A 369 15.69 -30.06 -8.74
CA VAL A 369 16.65 -30.64 -9.68
C VAL A 369 16.78 -32.13 -9.34
N GLU A 370 16.47 -33.01 -10.28
CA GLU A 370 16.81 -34.43 -10.12
C GLU A 370 18.34 -34.51 -10.05
N VAL A 371 18.86 -34.81 -8.87
CA VAL A 371 20.27 -35.16 -8.74
C VAL A 371 20.40 -36.53 -9.37
N GLU A 372 20.93 -36.60 -10.60
CA GLU A 372 21.38 -37.88 -11.14
C GLU A 372 22.31 -38.50 -10.10
N ALA A 373 21.88 -39.63 -9.52
CA ALA A 373 22.72 -40.42 -8.66
C ALA A 373 23.92 -40.85 -9.50
N VAL A 374 25.06 -40.18 -9.31
CA VAL A 374 26.33 -40.59 -9.88
C VAL A 374 26.53 -42.02 -9.41
N GLY A 375 26.43 -42.95 -10.35
CA GLY A 375 26.59 -44.37 -10.12
C GLY A 375 27.90 -44.60 -9.38
N ALA A 376 27.80 -45.06 -8.14
CA ALA A 376 28.91 -45.76 -7.52
C ALA A 376 29.12 -47.04 -8.32
N GLU A 377 29.94 -46.97 -9.38
CA GLU A 377 30.61 -48.15 -9.89
C GLU A 377 31.52 -48.63 -8.76
N GLU A 378 31.00 -49.57 -7.96
CA GLU A 378 31.84 -50.48 -7.19
C GLU A 378 32.72 -51.24 -8.18
N GLY A 379 33.96 -50.78 -8.32
CA GLY A 379 35.03 -51.53 -8.95
C GLY A 379 35.21 -52.87 -8.23
N SER A 380 34.58 -53.90 -8.77
CA SER A 380 34.85 -55.29 -8.42
C SER A 380 36.25 -55.66 -8.92
N LEU A 381 37.24 -55.54 -8.02
CA LEU A 381 38.46 -56.33 -8.10
C LEU A 381 38.11 -57.82 -7.96
N ARG A 382 38.10 -58.54 -9.09
CA ARG A 382 38.46 -59.97 -9.16
C ARG A 382 39.14 -60.29 -10.48
#